data_AF-A0A834Y8S5-F1
#
_entry.id   AF-A0A834Y8S5-F1
#
_cell.length_a   1.000
_cell.length_b   1.000
_cell.length_c   1.000
_cell.angle_alpha   90.00
_cell.angle_beta   90.00
_cell.angle_gamma   90.00
#
_symmetry.space_group_name_H-M   'P 1'
#
loop_
_entity.id
_entity.type
_entity.pdbx_description
1 polymer ?
#
loop_
_entity_poly.entity_id
_entity_poly.type
_entity_poly.pdbx_seq_one_letter_code
_entity_poly.pdbx_strand_id
1 'polypeptide(L)'
;MAQTILHYRTTLPDQFKKTFALVFASSRPVVPHYEAIAEPGIFGDCNSDAGERVESHKGSLVEEDPETAENIRLLKLKISSNVSTMPIIVKRMNECIYMIDKLDAYDGSTHLAFKRNRTS
;
A
#
# COMPACT_ATOMS: atom_id res chain seq x y z
N MET A 1 18.20 -26.86 30.19
CA MET A 1 17.41 -26.72 28.94
C MET A 1 15.97 -26.27 29.20
N ALA A 2 15.21 -26.89 30.12
CA ALA A 2 13.81 -26.50 30.34
C ALA A 2 13.62 -25.09 30.92
N GLN A 3 14.46 -24.69 31.87
CA GLN A 3 14.40 -23.35 32.49
C GLN A 3 14.76 -22.23 31.52
N THR A 4 15.75 -22.46 30.65
CA THR A 4 16.13 -21.49 29.61
C THR A 4 15.02 -21.31 28.59
N ILE A 5 14.34 -22.39 28.18
CA ILE A 5 13.17 -22.32 27.29
C ILE A 5 12.03 -21.54 27.95
N LEU A 6 11.75 -21.81 29.24
CA LEU A 6 10.71 -21.08 29.98
C LEU A 6 11.03 -19.59 30.09
N HIS A 7 12.28 -19.25 30.40
CA HIS A 7 12.74 -17.87 30.47
C HIS A 7 12.57 -17.11 29.15
N TYR A 8 12.90 -17.72 28.01
CA TYR A 8 12.68 -17.09 26.71
C TYR A 8 11.19 -16.98 26.39
N ARG A 9 10.37 -17.99 26.68
CA ARG A 9 8.91 -17.93 26.44
C ARG A 9 8.23 -16.78 27.20
N THR A 10 8.73 -16.41 28.38
CA THR A 10 8.16 -15.33 29.18
C THR A 10 8.72 -13.96 28.84
N THR A 11 9.98 -13.84 28.44
CA THR A 11 10.65 -12.53 28.26
C THR A 11 10.66 -12.04 26.81
N LEU A 12 10.77 -12.95 25.85
CA LEU A 12 11.00 -12.65 24.44
C LEU A 12 9.78 -11.95 23.79
N PRO A 13 8.51 -12.32 24.08
CA PRO A 13 7.35 -11.59 23.57
C PRO A 13 7.31 -10.12 24.02
N ASP A 14 7.65 -9.84 25.27
CA ASP A 14 7.64 -8.47 25.80
C ASP A 14 8.82 -7.64 25.30
N GLN A 15 9.98 -8.25 25.07
CA GLN A 15 11.09 -7.60 24.38
C GLN A 15 10.69 -7.19 22.97
N PHE A 16 10.04 -8.08 22.20
CA PHE A 16 9.56 -7.74 20.87
C PHE A 16 8.58 -6.58 20.88
N LYS A 17 7.57 -6.60 21.77
CA LYS A 17 6.60 -5.50 21.89
C LYS A 17 7.30 -4.16 22.13
N LYS A 18 8.27 -4.12 23.04
CA LYS A 18 9.05 -2.91 23.35
C LYS A 18 9.85 -2.43 22.15
N THR A 19 10.56 -3.34 21.48
CA THR A 19 11.35 -3.00 20.29
C THR A 19 10.48 -2.46 19.17
N PHE A 20 9.34 -3.11 18.88
CA PHE A 20 8.40 -2.63 17.87
C PHE A 20 7.80 -1.28 18.23
N ALA A 21 7.38 -1.08 19.48
CA ALA A 21 6.87 0.22 19.93
C ALA A 21 7.90 1.34 19.74
N LEU A 22 9.19 1.06 20.00
CA LEU A 22 10.28 2.01 19.81
C LEU A 22 10.50 2.35 18.32
N VAL A 23 10.47 1.33 17.46
CA VAL A 23 10.59 1.49 16.00
C VAL A 23 9.38 2.26 15.43
N PHE A 24 8.17 1.99 15.90
CA PHE A 24 6.98 2.72 15.44
C PHE A 24 6.95 4.16 15.96
N ALA A 25 7.47 4.41 17.16
CA ALA A 25 7.61 5.77 17.68
C ALA A 25 8.63 6.58 16.86
N SER A 26 9.74 5.98 16.44
CA SER A 26 10.78 6.66 15.66
C SER A 26 10.45 6.81 14.17
N SER A 27 9.55 5.98 13.63
CA SER A 27 9.20 5.95 12.21
C SER A 27 7.90 6.67 11.86
N ARG A 28 7.33 7.50 12.76
CA ARG A 28 6.14 8.28 12.42
C ARG A 28 6.46 9.20 11.22
N PRO A 29 5.78 9.04 10.08
CA PRO A 29 5.90 9.99 8.99
C PRO A 29 5.43 11.36 9.50
N VAL A 30 6.27 12.38 9.33
CA VAL A 30 5.82 13.77 9.51
C VAL A 30 4.86 14.04 8.37
N VAL A 31 3.57 13.91 8.63
CA VAL A 31 2.53 14.36 7.71
C VAL A 31 2.49 15.88 7.84
N PRO A 32 2.73 16.66 6.78
CA PRO A 32 2.58 18.10 6.83
C PRO A 32 1.17 18.43 7.29
N HIS A 33 1.05 19.31 8.27
CA HIS A 33 -0.23 19.86 8.72
C HIS A 33 -0.80 20.68 7.57
N TYR A 34 -1.69 20.09 6.77
CA TYR A 34 -2.51 20.87 5.86
C TYR A 34 -3.58 21.52 6.74
N GLU A 35 -3.46 22.82 6.96
CA GLU A 35 -4.54 23.56 7.61
C GLU A 35 -5.78 23.45 6.74
N ALA A 36 -6.87 23.08 7.39
CA ALA A 36 -8.19 22.94 6.82
C ALA A 36 -8.67 24.28 6.26
N ILE A 37 -8.55 24.47 4.95
CA ILE A 37 -9.49 25.31 4.21
C ILE A 37 -10.55 24.37 3.67
N ALA A 38 -11.56 24.14 4.50
CA ALA A 38 -12.82 23.57 4.05
C ALA A 38 -13.57 24.67 3.28
N GLU A 39 -13.88 24.41 2.01
CA GLU A 39 -15.06 24.98 1.35
C GLU A 39 -15.76 23.84 0.58
N PRO A 40 -17.12 23.78 0.55
CA PRO A 40 -17.88 22.58 0.27
C PRO A 40 -18.43 22.52 -1.17
N GLY A 41 -18.33 21.34 -1.81
CA GLY A 41 -18.99 21.03 -3.08
C GLY A 41 -18.24 21.61 -4.28
N ILE A 42 -17.89 20.85 -5.31
CA ILE A 42 -18.81 20.43 -6.36
C ILE A 42 -18.28 19.11 -6.94
N PHE A 43 -19.06 18.05 -6.79
CA PHE A 43 -18.96 16.84 -7.62
C PHE A 43 -19.74 17.15 -8.91
N GLY A 44 -19.04 17.70 -9.90
CA GLY A 44 -19.61 18.06 -11.20
C GLY A 44 -19.29 16.97 -12.22
N ASP A 45 -20.23 16.06 -12.42
CA ASP A 45 -20.32 15.20 -13.59
C ASP A 45 -20.51 16.09 -14.83
N CYS A 46 -19.63 15.96 -15.83
CA CYS A 46 -19.68 16.75 -17.06
C CYS A 46 -19.79 15.83 -18.27
N ASN A 47 -20.97 15.22 -18.45
CA ASN A 47 -21.42 14.82 -19.77
C ASN A 47 -22.39 15.89 -20.27
N SER A 48 -21.99 16.66 -21.28
CA SER A 48 -22.92 17.46 -22.10
C SER A 48 -22.30 17.71 -23.47
N ASP A 49 -22.75 16.90 -24.41
CA ASP A 49 -22.78 17.17 -25.85
C ASP A 49 -23.71 18.37 -26.11
N ALA A 50 -23.15 19.48 -26.57
CA ALA A 50 -23.84 20.52 -27.34
C ALA A 50 -22.78 21.52 -27.85
N GLY A 51 -22.62 21.58 -29.15
CA GLY A 51 -21.58 22.37 -29.79
C GLY A 51 -21.80 23.88 -29.67
N GLU A 52 -20.73 24.58 -29.32
CA GLU A 52 -20.47 25.93 -29.84
C GLU A 52 -18.97 26.17 -29.90
N ARG A 53 -18.50 26.49 -31.09
CA ARG A 53 -17.10 26.69 -31.45
C ARG A 53 -16.71 28.12 -31.10
N VAL A 54 -16.06 28.34 -29.95
CA VAL A 54 -15.40 29.62 -29.65
C VAL A 54 -13.99 29.37 -29.12
N GLU A 55 -13.06 29.86 -29.94
CA GLU A 55 -11.71 30.29 -29.61
C GLU A 55 -10.67 29.25 -29.15
N SER A 56 -9.77 29.00 -30.11
CA SER A 56 -8.43 28.49 -29.91
C SER A 56 -7.71 29.31 -28.82
N HIS A 57 -7.67 28.79 -27.59
CA HIS A 57 -6.66 29.18 -26.61
C HIS A 57 -5.31 28.62 -27.04
N LYS A 58 -4.74 29.27 -28.04
CA LYS A 58 -3.30 29.26 -28.29
C LYS A 58 -2.64 30.07 -27.19
N GLY A 59 -1.91 29.36 -26.32
CA GLY A 59 -0.85 29.95 -25.50
C GLY A 59 -1.26 30.33 -24.08
N SER A 60 -1.08 29.38 -23.17
CA SER A 60 -0.18 29.65 -22.06
C SER A 60 0.73 28.45 -21.94
N LEU A 61 1.91 28.55 -22.57
CA LEU A 61 3.05 27.74 -22.20
C LEU A 61 3.38 28.21 -20.78
N VAL A 62 2.69 27.64 -19.79
CA VAL A 62 3.14 27.73 -18.41
C VAL A 62 4.50 27.07 -18.46
N GLU A 63 5.56 27.88 -18.35
CA GLU A 63 6.88 27.35 -18.12
C GLU A 63 6.73 26.34 -16.99
N GLU A 64 7.09 25.09 -17.27
CA GLU A 64 7.07 24.04 -16.28
C GLU A 64 8.01 24.49 -15.17
N ASP A 65 7.41 24.94 -14.07
CA ASP A 65 8.16 25.37 -12.89
C ASP A 65 9.16 24.25 -12.53
N PRO A 66 10.46 24.56 -12.33
CA PRO A 66 11.50 23.56 -12.14
C PRO A 66 11.17 22.55 -11.03
N GLU A 67 10.42 22.95 -10.00
CA GLU A 67 9.95 22.05 -8.95
C GLU A 67 8.91 21.04 -9.48
N THR A 68 7.96 21.49 -10.31
CA THR A 68 6.97 20.64 -10.95
C THR A 68 7.61 19.61 -11.89
N ALA A 69 8.60 20.03 -12.69
CA ALA A 69 9.36 19.14 -13.57
C ALA A 69 10.10 18.04 -12.78
N GLU A 70 10.74 18.41 -11.68
CA GLU A 70 11.46 17.46 -10.82
C GLU A 70 10.50 16.48 -10.13
N ASN A 71 9.34 16.95 -9.68
CA ASN A 71 8.30 16.10 -9.11
C ASN A 71 7.78 15.07 -10.12
N ILE A 72 7.56 15.47 -11.38
CA ILE A 72 7.16 14.55 -12.47
C ILE A 72 8.26 13.52 -12.73
N ARG A 73 9.53 13.94 -12.74
CA ARG A 73 10.68 13.03 -12.90
C ARG A 73 10.74 11.99 -11.78
N LEU A 74 10.60 12.42 -10.52
CA LEU A 74 10.60 11.54 -9.35
C LEU A 74 9.42 10.57 -9.38
N LEU A 75 8.23 11.03 -9.78
CA LEU A 75 7.05 10.17 -9.91
C LEU A 75 7.27 9.09 -10.97
N LYS A 76 7.82 9.44 -12.15
CA LYS A 76 8.16 8.47 -13.19
C LYS A 76 9.16 7.42 -12.68
N LEU A 77 10.19 7.84 -11.93
CA LEU A 77 11.15 6.91 -11.33
C LEU A 77 10.49 5.94 -10.35
N LYS A 78 9.60 6.43 -9.47
CA LYS A 78 8.85 5.59 -8.53
C LYS A 78 7.92 4.62 -9.25
N ILE A 79 7.20 5.07 -10.27
CA ILE A 79 6.34 4.20 -11.07
C ILE A 79 7.17 3.12 -11.74
N SER A 80 8.27 3.48 -12.41
CA SER A 80 9.17 2.51 -13.04
C SER A 80 9.75 1.50 -12.05
N SER A 81 10.14 1.94 -10.86
CA SER A 81 10.61 1.07 -9.77
C SER A 81 9.51 0.11 -9.26
N ASN A 82 8.28 0.60 -9.13
CA ASN A 82 7.15 -0.24 -8.73
C ASN A 82 6.81 -1.27 -9.80
N VAL A 83 6.77 -0.84 -11.07
CA VAL A 83 6.52 -1.72 -12.23
C VAL A 83 7.57 -2.82 -12.32
N SER A 84 8.85 -2.51 -12.06
CA SER A 84 9.90 -3.54 -12.07
C SER A 84 9.80 -4.52 -10.91
N THR A 85 9.22 -4.11 -9.77
CA THR A 85 9.04 -4.96 -8.59
C THR A 85 7.79 -5.85 -8.66
N MET A 86 6.74 -5.40 -9.36
CA MET A 86 5.45 -6.10 -9.46
C MET A 86 5.54 -7.58 -9.88
N PRO A 87 6.34 -7.97 -10.89
CA PRO A 87 6.46 -9.37 -11.28
C PRO A 87 6.91 -10.28 -10.14
N ILE A 88 7.80 -9.79 -9.26
CA ILE A 88 8.29 -10.53 -8.10
C ILE A 88 7.17 -10.71 -7.07
N ILE A 89 6.40 -9.65 -6.82
CA ILE A 89 5.26 -9.68 -5.89
C ILE A 89 4.21 -10.68 -6.39
N VAL A 90 3.81 -10.59 -7.66
CA VAL A 90 2.83 -11.50 -8.27
C VAL A 90 3.30 -12.95 -8.21
N LYS A 91 4.58 -13.21 -8.52
CA LYS A 91 5.16 -14.55 -8.41
C LYS A 91 5.03 -15.10 -6.98
N ARG A 92 5.43 -14.31 -5.97
CA ARG A 92 5.33 -14.72 -4.56
C ARG A 92 3.89 -14.95 -4.12
N MET A 93 2.95 -14.11 -4.55
CA MET A 93 1.53 -14.29 -4.26
C MET A 93 1.02 -15.61 -4.82
N ASN A 94 1.38 -15.94 -6.06
CA ASN A 94 1.00 -17.21 -6.69
C ASN A 94 1.59 -18.42 -5.95
N GLU A 95 2.85 -18.33 -5.53
CA GLU A 95 3.50 -19.38 -4.71
C GLU A 95 2.76 -19.57 -3.37
N CYS A 96 2.36 -18.49 -2.70
CA CYS A 96 1.59 -18.56 -1.46
C CYS A 96 0.22 -19.21 -1.67
N ILE A 97 -0.51 -18.82 -2.72
CA ILE A 97 -1.82 -19.41 -3.05
C ILE A 97 -1.66 -20.91 -3.31
N TYR A 98 -0.67 -21.30 -4.13
CA TYR A 98 -0.39 -22.71 -4.40
C TYR A 98 -0.11 -23.51 -3.13
N MET A 99 0.67 -22.95 -2.19
CA MET A 99 0.94 -23.60 -0.92
C MET A 99 -0.31 -23.73 -0.04
N ILE A 100 -1.19 -22.73 -0.04
CA ILE A 100 -2.47 -22.78 0.68
C ILE A 100 -3.37 -23.88 0.08
N ASP A 101 -3.49 -23.94 -1.25
CA ASP A 101 -4.33 -24.94 -1.92
C ASP A 101 -3.80 -26.36 -1.68
N LYS A 102 -2.48 -26.54 -1.68
CA LYS A 102 -1.84 -27.82 -1.33
C LYS A 102 -2.15 -28.24 0.12
N LEU A 103 -2.18 -27.29 1.06
CA LEU A 103 -2.52 -27.54 2.45
C LEU A 103 -4.02 -27.82 2.65
N ASP A 104 -4.89 -27.17 1.89
CA ASP A 104 -6.35 -27.41 1.93
C ASP A 104 -6.71 -28.78 1.35
N ALA A 105 -5.98 -29.24 0.33
CA ALA A 105 -6.13 -30.59 -0.25
C ALA A 105 -5.52 -31.71 0.60
N TYR A 106 -4.77 -31.37 1.66
CA TYR A 106 -4.18 -32.37 2.55
C TYR A 106 -5.21 -32.84 3.57
N ASP A 107 -5.55 -34.14 3.55
CA ASP A 107 -6.52 -34.78 4.45
C ASP A 107 -6.06 -34.93 5.92
N GLY A 108 -4.97 -34.27 6.30
CA GLY A 108 -4.47 -34.28 7.67
C GLY A 108 -5.26 -33.40 8.63
N SER A 109 -4.87 -33.44 9.91
CA SER A 109 -5.49 -32.65 10.97
C SER A 109 -5.05 -31.18 10.89
N THR A 110 -5.56 -30.43 9.90
CA THR A 110 -5.46 -28.97 9.88
C THR A 110 -6.44 -28.41 10.91
N HIS A 111 -5.95 -27.55 11.81
CA HIS A 111 -6.79 -26.94 12.83
C HIS A 111 -7.91 -26.11 12.17
N LEU A 112 -9.13 -26.21 12.71
CA LEU A 112 -10.35 -25.61 12.14
C LEU A 112 -10.21 -24.12 11.80
N ALA A 113 -9.47 -23.35 12.63
CA ALA A 113 -9.22 -21.93 12.38
C ALA A 113 -8.44 -21.62 11.08
N PHE A 114 -7.73 -22.60 10.52
CA PHE A 114 -6.96 -22.47 9.27
C PHE A 114 -7.63 -23.20 8.10
N LYS A 115 -8.78 -23.82 8.32
CA LYS A 115 -9.54 -24.47 7.26
C LYS A 115 -10.27 -23.41 6.45
N ARG A 116 -10.19 -23.49 5.12
CA ARG A 116 -10.90 -22.57 4.24
C ARG A 116 -12.41 -22.78 4.39
N ASN A 117 -13.16 -21.73 4.73
CA ASN A 117 -14.62 -21.77 4.72
C ASN A 117 -15.10 -21.85 3.28
N ARG A 118 -15.83 -22.91 2.92
CA ARG A 118 -16.51 -23.03 1.63
C ARG A 118 -17.86 -22.32 1.76
N THR A 119 -17.95 -21.08 1.29
CA THR A 119 -19.25 -20.43 1.07
C THR A 119 -19.85 -21.04 -0.20
N SER A 120 -20.99 -21.70 -0.06
CA SER A 120 -21.81 -22.22 -1.16
C SER A 120 -22.37 -21.10 -2.03
#